data_AF-A0A954XNP8-F1
#
_entry.id   AF-A0A954XNP8-F1
#
_cell.length_a   1.000
_cell.length_b   1.000
_cell.length_c   1.000
_cell.angle_alpha   90.00
_cell.angle_beta   90.00
_cell.angle_gamma   90.00
#
_symmetry.space_group_name_H-M   'P 1'
#
loop_
_entity.id
_entity.type
_entity.pdbx_description
1 polymer ?
#
loop_
_entity_poly.entity_id
_entity_poly.type
_entity_poly.pdbx_seq_one_letter_code
_entity_poly.pdbx_strand_id
1 'polypeptide(L)'
;MPDRPASDQVVVALGGKVSQIKTYGELVTSIINPSHRFAKGYTPGEVAVEGESKMTNYNDVMTVSQLIDLVAFLQAHYEIREYEPTHYPLYGY
;
A
#
# COMPACT_ATOMS: atom_id res chain seq x y z
N MET A 1 -7.94 -41.04 -0.50
CA MET A 1 -7.66 -39.77 0.20
C MET A 1 -7.60 -38.71 -0.88
N PRO A 2 -8.47 -37.68 -0.89
CA PRO A 2 -8.34 -36.62 -1.88
C PRO A 2 -7.18 -35.69 -1.48
N ASP A 3 -6.37 -35.32 -2.48
CA ASP A 3 -5.25 -34.41 -2.34
C ASP A 3 -5.70 -33.04 -1.81
N ARG A 4 -5.06 -32.61 -0.72
CA ARG A 4 -5.19 -31.26 -0.16
C ARG A 4 -4.44 -30.30 -1.09
N PRO A 5 -5.08 -29.25 -1.66
CA PRO A 5 -4.35 -28.29 -2.48
C PRO A 5 -3.26 -27.64 -1.62
N ALA A 6 -2.04 -27.63 -2.14
CA ALA A 6 -0.93 -26.93 -1.55
C ALA A 6 -1.35 -25.46 -1.36
N SER A 7 -1.31 -24.98 -0.12
CA SER A 7 -1.43 -23.57 0.18
C SER A 7 -0.23 -22.89 -0.45
N ASP A 8 -0.39 -22.35 -1.67
CA ASP A 8 0.58 -21.43 -2.25
C ASP A 8 0.72 -20.28 -1.26
N GLN A 9 1.86 -20.24 -0.55
CA GLN A 9 2.15 -19.17 0.38
C GLN A 9 2.35 -17.90 -0.44
N VAL A 10 1.33 -17.06 -0.51
CA VAL A 10 1.42 -15.74 -1.14
C VAL A 10 2.38 -14.91 -0.31
N VAL A 11 3.60 -14.70 -0.83
CA VAL A 11 4.57 -13.80 -0.23
C VAL A 11 4.18 -12.38 -0.60
N VAL A 12 3.71 -11.61 0.38
CA VAL A 12 3.36 -10.19 0.21
C VAL A 12 4.53 -9.34 0.71
N ALA A 13 5.18 -8.62 -0.19
CA ALA A 13 6.18 -7.62 0.20
C ALA A 13 5.48 -6.41 0.84
N LEU A 14 5.88 -6.04 2.05
CA LEU A 14 5.39 -4.89 2.77
C LEU A 14 6.47 -3.81 2.88
N GLY A 15 6.06 -2.56 2.77
CA GLY A 15 6.96 -1.42 2.96
C GLY A 15 7.91 -1.17 1.80
N GLY A 16 9.15 -0.84 2.15
CA GLY A 16 10.23 -0.58 1.21
C GLY A 16 10.55 0.91 1.03
N LYS A 17 11.53 1.15 0.17
CA LYS A 17 12.06 2.47 -0.11
C LYS A 17 11.09 3.30 -0.95
N VAL A 18 10.61 4.42 -0.44
CA VAL A 18 9.65 5.34 -1.06
C VAL A 18 10.24 6.74 -1.26
N SER A 19 9.81 7.46 -2.30
CA SER A 19 10.27 8.83 -2.55
C SER A 19 9.70 9.87 -1.57
N GLN A 20 8.65 9.51 -0.83
CA GLN A 20 7.99 10.35 0.16
C GLN A 20 7.60 9.50 1.36
N ILE A 21 7.81 10.02 2.58
CA ILE A 21 7.40 9.38 3.83
C ILE A 21 5.90 9.07 3.76
N LYS A 22 5.53 7.82 4.05
CA LYS A 22 4.13 7.47 4.29
C LYS A 22 3.75 7.90 5.69
N THR A 23 2.86 8.89 5.77
CA THR A 23 2.41 9.40 7.06
C THR A 23 1.40 8.45 7.70
N TYR A 24 1.26 8.53 9.02
CA TYR A 24 0.23 7.82 9.77
C TYR A 24 -1.17 8.05 9.17
N GLY A 25 -1.51 9.32 8.87
CA GLY A 25 -2.80 9.69 8.30
C GLY A 25 -3.05 9.11 6.91
N GLU A 26 -2.04 9.06 6.05
CA GLU A 26 -2.16 8.41 4.74
C GLU A 26 -2.42 6.91 4.86
N LEU A 27 -1.72 6.22 5.78
CA LEU A 27 -1.90 4.79 5.99
C LEU A 27 -3.27 4.48 6.58
N VAL A 28 -3.69 5.21 7.62
CA VAL A 28 -5.04 5.08 8.20
C VAL A 28 -6.10 5.28 7.13
N THR A 29 -6.01 6.37 6.35
CA THR A 29 -6.99 6.67 5.28
C THR A 29 -7.06 5.54 4.26
N SER A 30 -5.90 4.98 3.86
CA SER A 30 -5.84 3.90 2.87
C SER A 30 -6.42 2.58 3.39
N ILE A 31 -6.39 2.35 4.71
CA ILE A 31 -6.97 1.15 5.35
C ILE A 31 -8.48 1.30 5.52
N ILE A 32 -8.95 2.44 6.05
CA ILE A 32 -10.38 2.63 6.38
C ILE A 32 -11.23 2.99 5.16
N ASN A 33 -10.60 3.51 4.09
CA ASN A 33 -11.24 3.87 2.85
C ASN A 33 -10.39 3.41 1.65
N PRO A 34 -10.38 2.10 1.35
CA PRO A 34 -9.50 1.53 0.33
C PRO A 34 -9.82 1.99 -1.10
N SER A 35 -11.01 2.55 -1.36
CA SER A 35 -11.39 3.13 -2.66
C SER A 35 -10.89 4.58 -2.85
N HIS A 36 -10.34 5.23 -1.81
CA HIS A 36 -9.92 6.64 -1.87
C HIS A 36 -8.77 6.90 -2.87
N ARG A 37 -7.82 5.96 -2.98
CA ARG A 37 -6.66 6.09 -3.89
C ARG A 37 -6.10 4.73 -4.27
N PHE A 38 -6.07 4.44 -5.57
CA PHE A 38 -5.46 3.22 -6.11
C PHE A 38 -3.95 3.38 -6.34
N ALA A 39 -3.21 2.27 -6.19
CA ALA A 39 -1.78 2.23 -6.44
C ALA A 39 -1.46 2.42 -7.93
N LYS A 40 -0.42 3.21 -8.23
CA LYS A 40 0.09 3.37 -9.60
C LYS A 40 0.76 2.08 -10.06
N GLY A 41 0.67 1.78 -11.35
CA GLY A 41 1.29 0.61 -11.97
C GLY A 41 0.40 -0.62 -12.06
N TYR A 42 -0.80 -0.57 -11.47
CA TYR A 42 -1.84 -1.59 -11.67
C TYR A 42 -2.90 -1.10 -12.64
N THR A 43 -3.46 -2.01 -13.42
CA THR A 43 -4.62 -1.74 -14.26
C THR A 43 -5.89 -1.63 -13.39
N PRO A 44 -6.90 -0.84 -13.79
CA PRO A 44 -8.10 -0.65 -12.98
C PRO A 44 -8.80 -1.97 -12.59
N GLY A 45 -8.84 -2.94 -13.50
CA GLY A 45 -9.45 -4.24 -13.26
C GLY A 45 -8.66 -5.15 -12.30
N GLU A 46 -7.40 -4.85 -12.00
CA GLU A 46 -6.62 -5.60 -11.00
C GLU A 46 -7.00 -5.18 -9.58
N VAL A 47 -7.18 -3.88 -9.35
CA VAL A 47 -7.38 -3.29 -8.01
C VAL A 47 -8.83 -2.94 -7.68
N ALA A 48 -9.69 -2.82 -8.69
CA ALA A 48 -11.07 -2.36 -8.50
C ALA A 48 -12.09 -3.12 -9.36
N VAL A 49 -13.35 -3.05 -8.94
CA VAL A 49 -14.54 -3.46 -9.70
C VAL A 49 -15.52 -2.30 -9.63
N GLU A 50 -15.94 -1.78 -10.79
CA GLU A 50 -16.87 -0.63 -10.88
C GLU A 50 -16.40 0.62 -10.10
N GLY A 51 -15.09 0.81 -9.96
CA GLY A 51 -14.50 1.92 -9.22
C GLY A 51 -14.34 1.68 -7.72
N GLU A 52 -14.80 0.55 -7.20
CA GLU A 52 -14.64 0.15 -5.81
C GLU A 52 -13.44 -0.79 -5.63
N SER A 53 -12.68 -0.58 -4.57
CA SER A 53 -11.52 -1.43 -4.25
C SER A 53 -11.93 -2.88 -4.02
N LYS A 54 -11.13 -3.81 -4.53
CA LYS A 54 -11.27 -5.25 -4.20
C LYS A 54 -10.84 -5.59 -2.78
N MET A 55 -10.21 -4.65 -2.06
CA MET A 55 -9.82 -4.87 -0.68
C MET A 55 -11.05 -5.02 0.21
N THR A 56 -11.01 -6.00 1.11
CA THR A 56 -12.04 -6.15 2.14
C THR A 56 -12.05 -4.93 3.06
N ASN A 57 -13.24 -4.39 3.31
CA ASN A 57 -13.43 -3.34 4.31
C ASN A 57 -13.50 -3.98 5.71
N TYR A 58 -12.65 -3.50 6.63
CA TYR A 58 -12.55 -4.02 7.99
C TYR A 58 -13.10 -3.06 9.06
N ASN A 59 -13.74 -1.94 8.68
CA ASN A 59 -14.17 -0.90 9.61
C ASN A 59 -15.13 -1.40 10.71
N ASP A 60 -15.98 -2.38 10.39
CA ASP A 60 -16.99 -2.89 11.32
C ASP A 60 -16.45 -3.99 12.26
N VAL A 61 -15.26 -4.54 11.99
CA VAL A 61 -14.72 -5.71 12.70
C VAL A 61 -13.34 -5.48 13.31
N MET A 62 -12.59 -4.49 12.83
CA MET A 62 -11.29 -4.12 13.36
C MET A 62 -11.45 -3.06 14.45
N THR A 63 -10.86 -3.32 15.61
CA THR A 63 -10.82 -2.33 16.69
C THR A 63 -9.84 -1.21 16.39
N VAL A 64 -10.02 -0.07 17.06
CA VAL A 64 -9.08 1.08 16.96
C VAL A 64 -7.66 0.67 17.35
N SER A 65 -7.50 -0.14 18.39
CA SER A 65 -6.17 -0.62 18.81
C SER A 65 -5.49 -1.46 17.73
N GLN A 66 -6.22 -2.38 17.10
CA GLN A 66 -5.68 -3.20 16.00
C GLN A 66 -5.30 -2.35 14.78
N LEU A 67 -6.09 -1.30 14.48
CA LEU A 67 -5.75 -0.36 13.43
C LEU A 67 -4.45 0.40 13.75
N ILE A 68 -4.29 0.88 14.99
CA ILE A 68 -3.07 1.55 15.45
C ILE A 68 -1.87 0.61 15.33
N ASP A 69 -1.99 -0.63 15.81
CA ASP A 69 -0.92 -1.63 15.76
C ASP A 69 -0.53 -1.95 14.31
N LEU A 70 -1.51 -2.11 13.42
CA LEU A 70 -1.28 -2.35 12.00
C LEU A 70 -0.55 -1.17 11.34
N VAL A 71 -0.96 0.06 11.62
CA VAL A 71 -0.31 1.25 11.05
C VAL A 71 1.11 1.39 11.59
N ALA A 72 1.32 1.18 12.89
CA ALA A 72 2.64 1.22 13.51
C ALA A 72 3.58 0.18 12.90
N PHE A 73 3.08 -1.06 12.71
CA PHE A 73 3.81 -2.12 12.02
C PHE A 73 4.18 -1.70 10.59
N LEU A 74 3.23 -1.22 9.79
CA LEU A 74 3.50 -0.80 8.42
C LEU A 74 4.50 0.36 8.36
N GLN A 75 4.36 1.38 9.21
CA GLN A 75 5.26 2.53 9.23
C GLN A 75 6.71 2.13 9.48
N ALA A 76 6.95 1.16 10.36
CA ALA A 76 8.29 0.66 10.66
C ALA A 76 9.00 0.02 9.44
N HIS A 77 8.23 -0.36 8.41
CA HIS A 77 8.76 -0.99 7.19
C HIS A 77 8.92 -0.03 6.01
N TYR A 78 8.55 1.25 6.12
CA TYR A 78 8.75 2.24 5.05
C TYR A 78 10.00 3.07 5.30
N GLU A 79 10.88 3.13 4.30
CA GLU A 79 12.12 3.90 4.34
C GLU A 79 12.11 4.99 3.26
N ILE A 80 12.72 6.14 3.53
CA ILE A 80 12.87 7.20 2.53
C ILE A 80 14.01 6.81 1.57
N ARG A 81 13.77 6.89 0.26
CA ARG A 81 14.84 6.88 -0.74
C ARG A 81 15.66 8.15 -0.63
N GLU A 82 16.98 8.03 -0.68
CA GLU A 82 17.84 9.19 -0.87
C GLU A 82 17.40 9.96 -2.13
N TYR A 83 17.35 11.28 -2.02
CA TYR A 83 16.95 12.14 -3.11
C TYR A 83 18.04 12.14 -4.19
N GLU A 84 17.73 11.61 -5.37
CA GLU A 84 18.58 11.76 -6.55
C GLU A 84 18.17 13.04 -7.31
N PRO A 85 19.04 14.06 -7.40
CA PRO A 85 18.74 15.28 -8.13
C PRO A 85 18.51 14.99 -9.61
N THR A 86 17.42 15.54 -10.17
CA THR A 86 17.20 15.52 -11.61
C THR A 86 18.27 16.38 -12.30
N HIS A 87 19.01 15.77 -13.22
CA HIS A 87 19.97 16.48 -14.06
C HIS A 87 19.20 17.24 -15.15
N TYR A 88 19.13 18.57 -15.01
CA TYR A 88 18.60 19.44 -16.05
C TYR A 88 19.73 19.84 -17.01
N PRO A 89 19.60 19.57 -18.33
CA PRO A 89 20.55 20.10 -19.29
C PRO A 89 20.45 21.64 -19.31
N LEU A 90 21.60 22.30 -19.20
CA LEU A 90 21.68 23.75 -19.38
C LEU A 90 21.42 24.06 -20.87
N TYR A 91 20.30 24.71 -21.17
CA TYR A 91 20.09 25.30 -22.49
C TYR A 91 20.98 26.55 -22.61
N GLY A 92 21.99 26.48 -23.48
CA GLY A 92 22.79 27.64 -23.87
C GLY A 92 21.95 28.61 -24.70
N TYR A 93 22.07 29.91 -24.38
CA TYR A 93 21.49 31.02 -25.14
C TYR A 93 22.21 31.23 -26.48
#